data_AF-A0A9D8AAN5-F1
#
_entry.id   AF-A0A9D8AAN5-F1
#
_cell.length_a   1.000
_cell.length_b   1.000
_cell.length_c   1.000
_cell.angle_alpha   90.00
_cell.angle_beta   90.00
_cell.angle_gamma   90.00
#
_symmetry.space_group_name_H-M   'P 1'
#
loop_
_entity.id
_entity.type
_entity.pdbx_description
1 polymer ?
#
loop_
_entity_poly.entity_id
_entity_poly.type
_entity_poly.pdbx_seq_one_letter_code
_entity_poly.pdbx_strand_id
1 'polypeptide(L)' 'MSFYRPNFINEWRDIRREGGYKLLLKKKGWQVLTAFFFFYLIRDSILYIIIPYFGYTTLKGCF' A
#
# COMPACT_ATOMS: atom_id res chain seq x y z
N MET A 1 -4.06 -8.65 23.38
CA MET A 1 -3.96 -9.51 22.18
C MET A 1 -2.68 -9.19 21.41
N SER A 2 -1.77 -10.15 21.28
CA SER A 2 -0.62 -10.01 20.38
C SER A 2 -1.12 -10.14 18.94
N PHE A 3 -1.16 -9.04 18.20
CA PHE A 3 -1.48 -9.05 16.78
C PHE A 3 -0.39 -9.87 16.08
N TYR A 4 -0.75 -10.94 15.37
CA TYR A 4 0.19 -11.76 14.61
C TYR A 4 0.80 -10.86 13.53
N ARG A 5 2.01 -10.35 13.78
CA ARG A 5 2.75 -9.54 12.81
C ARG A 5 3.67 -10.47 12.03
N PRO A 6 3.54 -10.52 10.70
CA PRO A 6 4.44 -11.34 9.90
C PRO A 6 5.89 -10.83 10.03
N ASN A 7 6.84 -11.76 9.97
CA ASN A 7 8.27 -11.49 10.25
C ASN A 7 8.86 -10.35 9.41
N PHE A 8 8.39 -10.16 8.17
CA PHE A 8 8.87 -9.07 7.31
C PHE A 8 8.55 -7.68 7.87
N ILE A 9 7.40 -7.50 8.56
CA ILE A 9 7.04 -6.20 9.15
C ILE A 9 7.92 -5.90 10.35
N ASN A 10 8.21 -6.92 11.17
CA ASN A 10 9.10 -6.76 12.32
C ASN A 10 10.52 -6.40 11.84
N GLU A 11 11.02 -7.10 10.82
CA GLU A 11 12.33 -6.81 10.23
C GLU A 11 12.44 -5.35 9.73
N TRP A 12 11.44 -4.86 9.02
CA TRP A 12 11.42 -3.47 8.54
C TRP A 12 11.38 -2.47 9.70
N ARG A 13 10.68 -2.81 10.78
CA ARG A 13 10.56 -1.97 11.97
C ARG A 13 11.88 -1.93 12.73
N ASP A 14 12.58 -3.06 12.84
CA ASP A 14 13.87 -3.15 13.52
C ASP A 14 14.96 -2.42 12.73
N ILE A 15 15.02 -2.59 11.39
CA ILE A 15 15.94 -1.82 10.52
C ILE A 15 15.70 -0.31 10.64
N ARG A 16 14.43 0.11 10.71
CA ARG A 16 14.08 1.53 10.92
C ARG A 16 14.50 2.01 12.33
N ARG A 17 14.39 1.14 13.34
CA ARG A 17 14.76 1.47 14.73
C ARG A 17 16.27 1.58 14.92
N GLU A 18 17.05 0.76 14.21
CA GLU A 18 18.51 0.74 14.29
C GLU A 18 19.16 1.91 13.54
N GLY A 19 18.66 2.26 12.34
CA GLY A 19 19.35 3.25 11.48
C GLY A 19 18.42 4.17 10.70
N GLY A 20 17.17 4.28 11.12
CA GLY A 20 16.18 5.18 10.53
C GLY A 20 15.82 4.83 9.08
N TYR A 21 15.26 5.82 8.39
CA TYR A 21 14.85 5.68 6.99
C TYR A 21 16.03 5.49 6.03
N LYS A 22 17.21 6.02 6.37
CA LYS A 22 18.42 5.91 5.53
C LYS A 22 18.91 4.46 5.46
N LEU A 23 18.95 3.76 6.59
CA LEU A 23 19.33 2.34 6.65
C LEU A 23 18.28 1.45 5.98
N LEU A 24 17.00 1.78 6.15
CA LEU A 24 15.89 1.07 5.54
C LEU A 24 15.93 1.17 4.01
N LEU A 25 16.16 2.36 3.45
CA LEU A 25 16.33 2.52 2.00
C LEU A 25 17.60 1.84 1.49
N LYS A 26 18.69 1.81 2.27
CA LYS A 26 19.92 1.12 1.88
C LYS A 26 19.77 -0.41 1.82
N LYS A 27 19.09 -1.02 2.81
CA LYS A 27 18.88 -2.48 2.86
C LYS A 27 17.68 -2.97 2.02
N LYS A 28 16.63 -2.15 1.93
CA LYS A 28 15.31 -2.56 1.41
C LYS A 28 14.77 -1.61 0.33
N GLY A 29 15.59 -0.74 -0.23
CA GLY A 29 15.16 0.31 -1.18
C GLY A 29 14.33 -0.22 -2.35
N TRP A 30 14.73 -1.35 -2.95
CA TRP A 30 13.95 -1.97 -4.01
C TRP A 30 12.57 -2.42 -3.53
N GLN A 31 12.47 -3.07 -2.37
CA GLN A 31 11.19 -3.50 -1.82
C GLN A 31 10.30 -2.31 -1.42
N VAL A 32 10.89 -1.21 -0.93
CA VAL A 32 10.17 0.04 -0.65
C VAL A 32 9.61 0.63 -1.94
N LEU A 33 10.42 0.70 -3.00
CA LEU A 33 10.00 1.19 -4.30
C LEU A 33 8.87 0.34 -4.88
N THR A 34 9.02 -0.99 -4.86
CA THR A 34 7.97 -1.91 -5.30
C THR A 34 6.70 -1.75 -4.48
N ALA A 35 6.78 -1.66 -3.15
CA ALA A 35 5.62 -1.44 -2.30
C ALA A 35 4.92 -0.10 -2.60
N PHE A 36 5.68 0.98 -2.81
CA PHE A 36 5.14 2.27 -3.23
C PHE A 36 4.46 2.18 -4.60
N PHE A 37 5.11 1.53 -5.56
CA PHE A 37 4.57 1.33 -6.90
C PHE A 37 3.24 0.56 -6.86
N PHE A 38 3.19 -0.58 -6.19
CA PHE A 38 1.96 -1.37 -6.05
C PHE A 38 0.88 -0.61 -5.28
N PHE A 39 1.24 0.14 -4.24
CA PHE A 39 0.27 0.96 -3.50
C PHE A 39 -0.39 1.99 -4.41
N TYR A 40 0.38 2.71 -5.24
CA TYR A 40 -0.16 3.67 -6.19
C TYR A 40 -0.97 2.96 -7.30
N LEU A 41 -0.47 1.84 -7.82
CA LEU A 41 -1.15 1.08 -8.88
C LEU A 41 -2.50 0.54 -8.42
N ILE A 42 -2.58 -0.04 -7.22
CA ILE A 42 -3.83 -0.53 -6.64
C ILE A 42 -4.77 0.65 -6.37
N ARG A 43 -4.28 1.75 -5.78
CA ARG A 43 -5.10 2.93 -5.50
C ARG A 43 -5.71 3.51 -6.77
N ASP A 44 -4.91 3.70 -7.81
CA ASP A 44 -5.38 4.20 -9.09
C ASP A 44 -6.40 3.25 -9.71
N SER A 45 -6.09 1.96 -9.77
CA SER A 45 -7.01 0.95 -10.30
C SER A 45 -8.34 0.93 -9.56
N ILE A 46 -8.30 0.96 -8.23
CA ILE A 46 -9.51 0.99 -7.39
C ILE A 46 -10.31 2.26 -7.68
N LEU A 47 -9.66 3.43 -7.75
CA LEU A 47 -10.33 4.70 -8.01
C LEU A 47 -11.04 4.69 -9.36
N TYR A 48 -10.37 4.19 -10.40
CA TYR A 48 -10.95 4.06 -11.74
C TYR A 48 -12.00 2.95 -11.87
N ILE A 49 -12.09 2.00 -10.93
CA ILE A 49 -13.18 1.02 -10.88
C ILE A 49 -14.37 1.59 -10.11
N ILE A 50 -14.10 2.20 -8.96
CA ILE A 50 -15.12 2.74 -8.04
C ILE A 50 -15.89 3.88 -8.70
N ILE A 51 -15.22 4.86 -9.30
CA ILE A 51 -15.87 6.04 -9.87
C ILE A 51 -16.92 5.67 -10.94
N PRO A 52 -16.60 4.90 -12.00
CA PRO A 52 -17.60 4.51 -12.99
C PRO A 52 -18.62 3.52 -12.44
N TYR A 53 -18.27 2.67 -11.47
CA TYR A 53 -19.26 1.80 -10.82
C TYR A 53 -20.33 2.62 -10.08
N PHE A 54 -19.93 3.62 -9.30
CA PHE A 54 -20.85 4.53 -8.62
C PHE A 54 -21.60 5.43 -9.62
N GLY A 55 -20.94 5.90 -10.67
CA GLY A 55 -21.59 6.67 -11.75
C GLY A 55 -22.66 5.87 -12.48
N TYR A 56 -22.36 4.62 -12.86
CA TYR A 56 -23.28 3.73 -13.55
C TYR A 56 -24.49 3.34 -12.69
N THR A 57 -24.26 3.01 -11.42
CA THR A 57 -25.34 2.69 -10.47
C THR A 57 -26.24 3.89 -10.21
N THR A 58 -25.67 5.09 -10.10
CA THR A 58 -26.45 6.34 -9.96
C THR A 58 -27.28 6.64 -11.21
N LEU A 59 -26.71 6.48 -12.41
CA LEU A 59 -27.41 6.71 -13.67
C LEU A 59 -28.55 5.70 -13.90
N LYS A 60 -28.34 4.43 -13.53
CA LYS A 60 -29.38 3.39 -13.59
C LYS A 60 -30.51 3.56 -12.58
N GLY A 61 -30.26 4.23 -11.45
CA GLY A 61 -31.31 4.51 -10.46
C GLY A 61 -32.21 5.69 -10.84
N CYS A 62 -31.80 6.51 -11.81
CA CYS A 62 -32.51 7.71 -12.26
C CYS A 62 -33.32 7.48 -13.56
N PHE A 63 -33.20 6.29 -14.17
CA PHE A 63 -33.96 5.86 -15.35
C PHE A 63 -34.75 4.58 -15.07
#